data_AF-A0A2I0NJE6-F1
#
_entry.id   AF-A0A2I0NJE6-F1
#
_cell.length_a   1.000
_cell.length_b   1.000
_cell.length_c   1.000
_cell.angle_alpha   90.00
_cell.angle_beta   90.00
_cell.angle_gamma   90.00
#
_symmetry.space_group_name_H-M   'P 1'
#
loop_
_entity.id
_entity.type
_entity.pdbx_description
1 polymer ?
#
loop_
_entity_poly.entity_id
_entity_poly.type
_entity_poly.pdbx_seq_one_letter_code
_entity_poly.pdbx_strand_id
1 'polypeptide(L)' 'MRGDNIYIKFLGGAREVGRSAVLVNDELLLDYGIKLTDPPTFPLNGLRPKSVIISHGHLDHCGLVPNLM' A
#
# COMPACT_ATOMS: atom_id res chain seq x y z
N MET A 1 0.02 11.68 25.12
CA MET A 1 0.51 11.25 23.80
C MET A 1 1.01 12.50 23.10
N ARG A 2 2.33 12.65 22.92
CA ARG A 2 2.90 13.82 22.22
C ARG A 2 2.35 13.82 20.80
N GLY A 3 1.84 14.97 20.35
CA GLY A 3 1.34 15.15 18.99
C GLY A 3 2.50 15.16 18.01
N ASP A 4 2.95 13.97 17.61
CA ASP A 4 3.88 13.83 16.51
C ASP A 4 3.11 14.02 15.19
N ASN A 5 3.70 14.74 14.23
CA ASN A 5 3.10 14.95 12.92
C ASN A 5 2.86 13.60 12.23
N ILE A 6 1.67 13.43 11.66
CA ILE A 6 1.32 12.26 10.83
C ILE A 6 1.52 12.63 9.36
N TYR A 7 2.35 11.87 8.66
CA TYR A 7 2.57 11.97 7.23
C TYR A 7 1.95 10.77 6.52
N ILE A 8 1.17 11.04 5.46
CA ILE A 8 0.48 10.03 4.67
C ILE A 8 0.99 10.12 3.24
N LYS A 9 1.45 9.00 2.69
CA LYS A 9 1.83 8.85 1.28
C LYS A 9 0.88 7.89 0.59
N PHE A 10 0.19 8.37 -0.43
CA PHE A 10 -0.63 7.54 -1.31
C PHE A 10 0.27 6.95 -2.40
N LEU A 11 0.49 5.64 -2.36
CA LEU A 11 1.36 4.92 -3.30
C LEU A 11 0.55 4.25 -4.41
N GLY A 12 -0.76 4.08 -4.20
CA GLY A 12 -1.75 3.63 -5.17
C GLY A 12 -3.17 3.71 -4.59
N GLY A 13 -4.19 3.59 -5.43
CA GLY A 13 -5.60 3.66 -5.04
C GLY A 13 -6.13 5.08 -4.80
N ALA A 14 -5.33 6.12 -5.07
CA ALA A 14 -5.77 7.52 -4.98
C ALA A 14 -6.04 8.08 -6.38
N ARG A 15 -7.29 8.54 -6.61
CA ARG A 15 -7.79 8.98 -7.92
C ARG A 15 -7.77 7.88 -8.99
N GLU A 16 -7.90 6.63 -8.57
CA GLU A 16 -7.97 5.45 -9.42
C GLU A 16 -8.69 4.30 -8.70
N VAL A 17 -8.98 3.21 -9.41
CA VAL A 17 -9.43 1.94 -8.83
C VAL A 17 -8.30 0.92 -8.96
N GLY A 18 -8.05 0.16 -7.90
CA GLY A 18 -7.03 -0.90 -7.87
C GLY A 18 -5.70 -0.47 -7.23
N ARG A 19 -4.80 -1.44 -7.01
CA ARG A 19 -3.44 -1.25 -6.45
C ARG A 19 -3.39 -0.40 -5.17
N SER A 20 -4.31 -0.66 -4.24
CA SER A 20 -4.38 0.06 -2.96
C SER A 20 -3.05 -0.05 -2.20
N ALA A 21 -2.50 1.10 -1.78
CA ALA A 21 -1.32 1.17 -0.93
C ALA A 21 -1.19 2.57 -0.31
N VAL A 22 -1.27 2.65 1.02
CA VAL A 22 -1.10 3.90 1.78
C VAL A 22 -0.05 3.70 2.86
N LEU A 23 0.99 4.54 2.85
CA LEU A 23 2.09 4.48 3.80
C LEU A 23 1.97 5.63 4.82
N VAL A 24 1.92 5.28 6.10
CA VAL A 24 1.81 6.22 7.22
C VAL A 24 3.15 6.26 7.94
N ASN A 25 3.70 7.47 8.08
CA ASN A 25 4.97 7.76 8.76
C ASN A 25 6.16 6.92 8.28
N ASP A 26 6.13 6.42 7.05
CA ASP A 26 7.12 5.48 6.51
C ASP A 26 7.26 4.15 7.30
N GLU A 27 6.29 3.83 8.17
CA GLU A 27 6.37 2.66 9.07
C GLU A 27 5.18 1.70 8.94
N LEU A 28 3.97 2.21 8.72
CA LEU A 28 2.75 1.41 8.62
C LEU A 28 2.21 1.45 7.20
N LEU A 29 2.17 0.28 6.55
CA LEU A 29 1.58 0.12 5.23
C LEU A 29 0.14 -0.42 5.36
N LEU A 30 -0.83 0.32 4.83
CA LEU A 30 -2.22 -0.08 4.72
C LEU A 30 -2.48 -0.57 3.30
N ASP A 31 -2.81 -1.86 3.17
CA ASP A 31 -2.93 -2.58 1.91
C ASP A 31 -1.66 -2.53 1.04
N TYR A 32 -1.48 -3.56 0.21
CA TYR A 32 -0.46 -3.58 -0.82
C TYR A 32 -0.94 -4.46 -1.97
N GLY A 33 -1.79 -3.87 -2.80
CA GLY A 33 -2.48 -4.57 -3.88
C GLY A 33 -1.87 -4.39 -5.26
N ILE A 34 -2.40 -5.13 -6.23
CA ILE A 34 -2.06 -5.02 -7.65
C ILE A 34 -3.29 -4.59 -8.45
N LYS A 35 -3.08 -3.85 -9.54
CA LYS A 35 -4.13 -3.55 -10.50
C LYS A 35 -3.85 -4.32 -11.80
N LEU A 36 -4.79 -5.20 -12.16
CA LEU A 36 -4.72 -6.06 -13.34
C LEU A 36 -5.07 -5.29 -14.63
N THR A 37 -4.24 -4.33 -15.00
CA THR A 37 -4.23 -3.71 -16.32
C THR A 37 -3.35 -4.49 -17.30
N ASP A 38 -3.32 -4.08 -18.56
CA ASP A 38 -2.37 -4.57 -19.57
C ASP A 38 -1.47 -3.40 -20.03
N PRO A 39 -0.21 -3.28 -19.55
CA PRO A 39 0.47 -4.14 -18.59
C PRO A 39 -0.02 -3.93 -17.14
N PRO A 40 0.21 -4.89 -16.21
CA PRO A 40 -0.18 -4.73 -14.80
C PRO A 40 0.47 -3.52 -14.17
N THR A 41 -0.26 -2.86 -13.27
CA THR A 41 0.22 -1.68 -12.56
C THR A 41 0.33 -1.98 -11.07
N PHE A 42 1.41 -1.47 -10.47
CA PHE A 42 1.81 -1.75 -9.10
C PHE A 42 1.90 -0.44 -8.30
N PRO A 43 1.82 -0.49 -6.96
CA PRO A 43 2.30 0.58 -6.10
C PRO A 43 3.82 0.81 -6.26
N LEU A 44 4.33 1.90 -5.70
CA LEU A 44 5.78 2.19 -5.69
C LEU A 44 6.58 1.09 -4.95
N ASN A 45 7.63 0.59 -5.61
CA ASN A 45 8.52 -0.47 -5.09
C ASN A 45 9.54 0.06 -4.05
N GLY A 46 10.22 -0.86 -3.36
CA GLY A 46 11.34 -0.55 -2.46
C GLY A 46 10.93 -0.19 -1.02
N LEU A 47 9.69 -0.47 -0.65
CA LEU A 47 9.16 -0.21 0.69
C LEU A 47 9.70 -1.24 1.70
N ARG A 48 10.00 -0.77 2.91
CA ARG A 48 10.33 -1.62 4.07
C ARG A 48 9.52 -1.17 5.30
N PRO A 49 8.18 -1.31 5.28
CA PRO A 49 7.35 -0.93 6.43
C PRO A 49 7.65 -1.85 7.62
N LYS A 50 7.48 -1.34 8.84
CA LYS A 50 7.56 -2.14 10.06
C LYS A 50 6.34 -3.05 10.23
N SER A 51 5.19 -2.62 9.71
CA SER A 51 3.93 -3.34 9.86
C SER A 51 3.07 -3.15 8.62
N VAL A 52 2.33 -4.20 8.27
CA VAL A 52 1.38 -4.21 7.16
C VAL A 52 0.02 -4.61 7.71
N ILE A 53 -1.01 -3.81 7.43
CA ILE A 53 -2.40 -4.11 7.75
C ILE A 53 -3.16 -4.28 6.44
N ILE A 54 -3.83 -5.41 6.30
CA ILE A 54 -4.66 -5.73 5.13
C ILE A 54 -6.13 -5.58 5.53
N SER A 55 -6.86 -4.78 4.77
CA SER A 55 -8.28 -4.54 5.01
C SER A 55 -9.13 -5.78 4.70
N HIS A 56 -8.87 -6.43 3.56
CA HIS A 56 -9.55 -7.65 3.13
C HIS A 56 -8.79 -8.38 2.00
N GLY A 57 -9.28 -9.57 1.63
CA GLY A 57 -8.58 -10.51 0.74
C GLY A 57 -8.78 -10.33 -0.77
N HIS A 58 -9.11 -9.13 -1.25
CA HIS A 58 -9.14 -8.88 -2.69
C HIS A 58 -7.76 -8.54 -3.24
N LEU A 59 -7.55 -8.87 -4.51
CA LEU A 59 -6.25 -8.77 -5.15
C LEU A 59 -5.71 -7.34 -5.23
N ASP A 60 -6.61 -6.37 -5.37
CA ASP A 60 -6.31 -4.95 -5.35
C ASP A 60 -5.98 -4.37 -3.97
N HIS A 61 -6.04 -5.20 -2.92
CA HIS A 61 -5.66 -4.85 -1.55
C HIS A 61 -4.50 -5.70 -1.01
N CYS A 62 -4.39 -6.98 -1.37
CA CYS A 62 -3.36 -7.87 -0.82
C CYS A 62 -2.45 -8.52 -1.86
N GLY A 63 -2.72 -8.33 -3.15
CA GLY A 63 -2.09 -9.10 -4.22
C GLY A 63 -0.60 -8.90 -4.40
N LEU A 64 -0.01 -7.83 -3.84
CA LEU A 64 1.42 -7.55 -3.93
C LEU A 64 2.16 -7.75 -2.59
N VAL A 65 1.46 -8.07 -1.50
CA VAL A 65 2.06 -8.30 -0.17
C VAL A 65 3.25 -9.27 -0.19
N PRO A 66 3.23 -10.39 -0.93
CA PRO A 66 4.39 -11.29 -1.01
C PRO A 66 5.68 -10.64 -1.53
N ASN A 67 5.60 -9.50 -2.23
CA ASN A 67 6.76 -8.77 -2.75
C ASN A 67 7.48 -7.91 -1.69
N LEU A 68 6.98 -7.84 -0.46
CA LEU A 68 7.62 -7.13 0.64
C LEU A 68 8.71 -7.95 1.36
N MET A 69 8.90 -9.22 0.96
CA MET A 69 9.91 -10.14 1.51
C MET A 69 11.20 -10.13 0.70
#